data_AF-A0A1Y3BI23-F1
#
_entry.id   AF-A0A1Y3BI23-F1
#
_cell.length_a   1.000
_cell.length_b   1.000
_cell.length_c   1.000
_cell.angle_alpha   90.00
_cell.angle_beta   90.00
_cell.angle_gamma   90.00
#
_symmetry.space_group_name_H-M   'P 1'
#
loop_
_entity.id
_entity.type
_entity.pdbx_description
1 polymer ?
#
loop_
_entity_poly.entity_id
_entity_poly.type
_entity_poly.pdbx_seq_one_letter_code
_entity_poly.pdbx_strand_id
1 'polypeptide(L)' 'MYNGIGLQTARGSGTNGYVQRNLSFVHLLKPKVDYKTEEEIRRFESEYIKAPNQEILEHHRKRKIEVQCLELEEKLEKKG' A
#
# COMPACT_ATOMS: atom_id res chain seq x y z
N MET A 1 23.73 40.55 -7.73
CA MET A 1 22.62 39.57 -7.64
C MET A 1 23.08 38.24 -8.19
N TYR A 2 22.94 37.16 -7.41
CA TYR A 2 23.39 35.81 -7.80
C TYR A 2 22.23 34.84 -7.59
N ASN A 3 21.91 33.99 -8.58
CA ASN A 3 20.74 33.10 -8.56
C ASN A 3 19.41 33.79 -8.24
N GLY A 4 19.26 35.07 -8.64
CA GLY A 4 18.07 35.86 -8.34
C GLY A 4 17.92 36.27 -6.86
N ILE A 5 18.95 36.09 -6.03
CA ILE A 5 18.92 36.36 -4.60
C ILE A 5 19.94 37.46 -4.25
N GLY A 6 19.59 38.27 -3.24
CA GLY A 6 20.44 39.34 -2.70
C GLY A 6 20.22 40.71 -3.35
N LEU A 7 21.10 41.66 -3.01
CA LEU A 7 21.02 43.03 -3.52
C LEU A 7 21.61 43.15 -4.94
N GLN A 8 21.09 44.11 -5.71
CA GLN A 8 21.66 44.49 -7.01
C GLN A 8 23.01 45.20 -6.85
N THR A 9 23.11 46.07 -5.84
CA THR A 9 24.36 46.74 -5.43
C THR A 9 24.34 46.96 -3.91
N ALA A 10 25.52 46.96 -3.27
CA ALA A 10 25.66 47.32 -1.85
C ALA A 10 25.62 48.84 -1.63
N ARG A 11 25.74 49.64 -2.70
CA ARG A 11 25.63 51.11 -2.61
C ARG A 11 24.19 51.49 -2.25
N GLY A 12 24.03 52.31 -1.20
CA GLY A 12 22.72 52.78 -0.75
C GLY A 12 21.99 51.81 0.19
N SER A 13 22.51 50.60 0.43
CA SER A 13 21.93 49.67 1.41
C SER A 13 22.40 49.92 2.84
N GLY A 14 23.43 50.77 3.04
CA GLY A 14 24.01 51.05 4.35
C GLY A 14 24.76 49.86 4.98
N THR A 15 25.04 48.81 4.20
CA THR A 15 25.70 47.58 4.65
C THR A 15 26.73 47.10 3.62
N ASN A 16 27.51 46.07 3.95
CA ASN A 16 28.49 45.47 3.03
C ASN A 16 27.86 44.57 1.93
N GLY A 17 26.53 44.37 1.96
CA GLY A 17 25.83 43.52 0.99
C GLY A 17 26.09 42.02 1.13
N TYR A 18 26.57 41.54 2.29
CA TYR A 18 26.78 40.12 2.54
C TYR A 18 25.45 39.37 2.64
N VAL A 19 25.33 38.27 1.90
CA VAL A 19 24.11 37.46 1.81
C VAL A 19 24.42 36.03 2.26
N GLN A 20 23.70 35.54 3.26
CA GLN A 20 23.82 34.17 3.77
C GLN A 20 22.54 33.38 3.43
N ARG A 21 22.70 32.09 3.15
CA ARG A 21 21.56 31.17 3.02
C ARG A 21 20.87 30.97 4.37
N ASN A 22 19.54 30.84 4.35
CA ASN A 22 18.78 30.48 5.54
C ASN A 22 19.06 29.00 5.90
N LEU A 23 19.54 28.73 7.12
CA LEU A 23 19.82 27.37 7.61
C LEU A 23 18.56 26.62 8.09
N SER A 24 17.53 27.36 8.48
CA SER A 24 16.26 26.83 8.99
C SER A 24 15.21 26.65 7.89
N PHE A 25 15.54 26.99 6.64
CA PHE A 25 14.64 26.83 5.52
C PHE A 25 14.50 25.34 5.18
N VAL A 26 13.33 24.77 5.48
CA VAL A 26 12.97 23.41 5.09
C VAL A 26 12.46 23.44 3.66
N HIS A 27 13.19 22.81 2.75
CA HIS A 27 12.69 22.58 1.40
C HIS A 27 11.48 21.63 1.47
N LEU A 28 10.27 22.16 1.31
CA LEU A 28 9.10 21.34 0.99
C LEU A 28 9.29 20.84 -0.45
N LEU A 29 10.02 19.73 -0.59
CA LEU A 29 9.89 18.89 -1.76
C LEU A 29 8.41 18.51 -1.82
N LYS A 30 7.72 18.91 -2.90
CA LYS A 30 6.37 18.40 -3.16
C LYS A 30 6.45 16.88 -3.01
N PRO A 31 5.56 16.25 -2.22
CA PRO A 31 5.57 14.80 -2.11
C PRO A 31 5.49 14.27 -3.54
N LYS A 32 6.54 13.57 -3.95
CA LYS A 32 6.57 12.93 -5.25
C LYS A 32 5.46 11.89 -5.17
N VAL A 33 4.38 12.11 -5.91
CA VAL A 33 3.31 11.13 -6.00
C VAL A 33 3.91 9.95 -6.73
N ASP A 34 4.28 8.91 -5.99
CA ASP A 34 4.77 7.67 -6.57
C ASP A 34 3.56 6.92 -7.12
N TYR A 35 3.32 7.09 -8.42
CA TYR A 35 2.33 6.32 -9.13
C TYR A 35 2.87 4.90 -9.26
N LYS A 36 2.30 3.97 -8.48
CA LYS A 36 2.62 2.55 -8.61
C LYS A 36 2.26 2.09 -10.02
N THR A 37 3.17 1.35 -10.64
CA THR A 37 2.93 0.70 -11.92
C THR A 37 1.94 -0.46 -11.76
N GLU A 38 1.25 -0.82 -12.84
CA GLU A 38 0.32 -1.97 -12.87
C GLU A 38 0.99 -3.27 -12.37
N GLU A 39 2.28 -3.43 -12.67
CA GLU A 39 3.09 -4.56 -12.24
C GLU A 39 3.37 -4.59 -10.73
N GLU A 40 3.53 -3.42 -10.11
CA GLU A 40 3.71 -3.30 -8.65
C GLU A 40 2.39 -3.54 -7.92
N ILE A 41 1.27 -3.12 -8.51
CA ILE A 41 -0.07 -3.40 -7.98
C ILE A 41 -0.34 -4.91 -8.03
N ARG A 42 -0.08 -5.57 -9.16
CA ARG A 42 -0.25 -7.03 -9.28
C ARG A 42 0.65 -7.82 -8.34
N ARG A 43 1.91 -7.40 -8.18
CA ARG A 43 2.81 -8.01 -7.19
C ARG A 43 2.26 -7.88 -5.79
N PHE A 44 1.80 -6.68 -5.41
CA PHE A 44 1.20 -6.44 -4.11
C PHE A 44 -0.08 -7.28 -3.91
N GLU A 45 -0.97 -7.36 -4.89
CA GLU A 45 -2.16 -8.23 -4.79
C GLU A 45 -1.77 -9.70 -4.60
N SER A 46 -0.76 -10.19 -5.33
CA SER A 46 -0.29 -11.57 -5.21
C SER A 46 0.32 -11.89 -3.84
N GLU A 47 0.97 -10.93 -3.18
CA GLU A 47 1.55 -11.10 -1.84
C GLU A 47 0.47 -11.10 -0.74
N TYR A 48 -0.65 -10.41 -0.97
CA TYR A 48 -1.73 -10.28 0.02
C TYR A 48 -2.82 -11.35 -0.11
N ILE A 49 -2.90 -12.06 -1.24
CA ILE A 49 -3.76 -13.23 -1.38
C ILE A 49 -3.11 -14.41 -0.66
N LYS A 50 -3.39 -14.52 0.65
CA LYS A 50 -3.01 -15.70 1.44
C LYS A 50 -3.76 -16.93 0.93
N ALA A 51 -3.06 -18.06 0.86
CA ALA A 51 -3.68 -19.33 0.55
C ALA A 51 -4.81 -19.64 1.55
N PRO A 52 -5.91 -20.29 1.11
CA PRO A 52 -6.98 -20.71 2.00
C PRO A 52 -6.46 -21.60 3.15
N ASN A 53 -7.04 -21.48 4.35
CA ASN A 53 -6.68 -22.34 5.47
C ASN A 53 -7.01 -23.81 5.14
N GLN A 54 -6.00 -24.68 5.24
CA GLN A 54 -6.13 -26.11 4.96
C GLN A 54 -7.14 -26.80 5.86
N GLU A 55 -7.21 -26.43 7.15
CA GLU A 55 -8.17 -27.01 8.11
C GLU A 55 -9.62 -26.74 7.68
N ILE A 56 -9.90 -25.54 7.18
CA ILE A 56 -11.21 -25.15 6.68
C ILE A 56 -11.56 -26.00 5.44
N LEU A 57 -10.61 -26.15 4.51
CA LEU A 57 -10.81 -26.93 3.30
C LEU A 57 -11.08 -28.42 3.61
N GLU A 58 -10.34 -28.99 4.55
CA GLU A 58 -10.54 -30.36 5.01
C GLU A 58 -11.88 -30.55 5.72
N HIS A 59 -12.26 -29.61 6.58
CA HIS A 59 -13.57 -29.64 7.24
C HIS A 59 -14.71 -29.63 6.22
N HIS A 60 -14.64 -28.78 5.19
CA HIS A 60 -15.63 -28.77 4.10
C HIS A 60 -15.68 -30.10 3.33
N ARG A 61 -14.53 -30.75 3.09
CA ARG A 61 -14.48 -32.08 2.44
C ARG A 61 -15.16 -33.15 3.30
N LYS A 62 -14.86 -33.21 4.59
CA LYS A 62 -15.47 -34.17 5.54
C LYS A 62 -16.97 -33.97 5.65
N ARG A 63 -17.41 -32.72 5.84
CA ARG A 63 -18.83 -32.36 5.94
C ARG A 63 -19.62 -32.76 4.69
N LYS A 64 -19.02 -32.64 3.49
CA LYS A 64 -19.67 -33.09 2.25
C LYS A 64 -19.96 -34.60 2.27
N ILE A 65 -19.06 -35.40 2.82
CA ILE A 65 -19.24 -36.86 2.95
C ILE A 65 -20.30 -37.16 4.01
N GLU A 66 -20.25 -36.50 5.16
CA GLU A 66 -21.24 -36.66 6.24
C GLU A 66 -22.66 -36.39 5.75
N VAL A 67 -22.85 -35.31 4.99
CA VAL A 67 -24.15 -34.98 4.38
C VAL A 67 -24.61 -36.09 3.43
N GLN A 68 -23.72 -36.64 2.61
CA GLN A 68 -24.07 -37.74 1.71
C GLN A 68 -24.47 -39.02 2.46
N CYS A 69 -23.78 -39.34 3.56
CA CYS A 69 -24.14 -40.48 4.40
C CYS A 69 -25.53 -40.27 5.04
N LEU A 70 -25.79 -39.09 5.59
CA LEU A 70 -27.06 -38.76 6.21
C LEU A 70 -28.23 -38.82 5.20
N GLU A 71 -28.03 -38.26 4.01
CA GLU A 71 -29.03 -38.33 2.93
C GLU A 71 -29.30 -39.79 2.49
N LEU A 72 -28.28 -40.64 2.50
CA LEU A 72 -28.43 -42.06 2.17
C LEU A 72 -29.21 -42.79 3.26
N GLU A 73 -28.90 -42.54 4.52
CA GLU A 73 -29.58 -43.10 5.67
C GLU A 73 -31.07 -42.75 5.66
N GLU A 74 -31.41 -41.47 5.51
CA GLU A 74 -32.81 -41.01 5.42
C GLU A 74 -33.57 -41.66 4.25
N LYS A 75 -32.89 -41.87 3.11
CA LYS A 75 -33.48 -42.55 1.94
C LYS A 75 -33.73 -44.04 2.21
N LEU A 76 -32.89 -44.69 2.99
CA LEU A 76 -33.05 -46.10 3.34
C LEU A 76 -34.13 -46.27 4.40
N GLU A 77 -34.19 -45.41 5.42
CA GLU A 77 -35.24 -45.41 6.43
C GLU A 77 -36.64 -45.21 5.82
N LYS A 78 -36.79 -44.29 4.86
CA LYS A 78 -38.09 -44.07 4.18
C LYS A 78 -38.53 -45.23 3.29
N LYS A 79 -37.62 -46.12 2.91
CA LYS A 79 -37.90 -47.28 2.05
C LYS A 79 -38.15 -48.57 2.85
N GLY A 80 -37.78 -48.60 4.12
CA GLY A 80 -38.12 -49.67 5.08
C GLY A 80 -39.46 -49.40 5.74
#